data_AF-A0A951FER6-F1
#
_entry.id   AF-A0A951FER6-F1
#
_cell.length_a   1.000
_cell.length_b   1.000
_cell.length_c   1.000
_cell.angle_alpha   90.00
_cell.angle_beta   90.00
_cell.angle_gamma   90.00
#
_symmetry.space_group_name_H-M   'P 1'
#
loop_
_entity.id
_entity.type
_entity.pdbx_description
1 polymer ?
#
loop_
_entity_poly.entity_id
_entity_poly.type
_entity_poly.pdbx_seq_one_letter_code
_entity_poly.pdbx_strand_id
1 'polypeptide(L)'
;VATNARQALRSEGLLTLGDWLVLEGLSAAFVEAAGAPLNTAPWLVAFAKPDDWDQALAHVAQFYQLASYNDLVVNVYGGQVPIGSERPPQARPLDVEDVEYATEIIKAALDVTDATTIAAYMYGDAIVAMQGHPAVGLPPYAGFEVGYRLVQAYLRQSEQRLSEAFVMSSREILEQVVV
;
A
#
# COMPACT_ATOMS: atom_id res chain seq x y z
N VAL A 1 -10.53 -11.04 -28.74
CA VAL A 1 -10.11 -11.68 -27.47
C VAL A 1 -9.95 -10.55 -26.48
N ALA A 2 -10.71 -10.55 -25.39
CA ALA A 2 -10.68 -9.44 -24.43
C ALA A 2 -9.28 -9.32 -23.82
N THR A 3 -8.66 -8.16 -23.99
CA THR A 3 -7.38 -7.80 -23.38
C THR A 3 -7.62 -7.72 -21.87
N ASN A 4 -7.01 -8.60 -21.08
CA ASN A 4 -7.11 -8.47 -19.62
C ASN A 4 -6.26 -7.29 -19.15
N ALA A 5 -6.53 -6.77 -17.95
CA ALA A 5 -5.80 -5.65 -17.34
C ALA A 5 -4.28 -5.78 -17.54
N ARG A 6 -3.70 -6.96 -17.30
CA ARG A 6 -2.26 -7.23 -17.45
C ARG A 6 -1.72 -7.14 -18.88
N GLN A 7 -2.51 -7.45 -19.89
CA GLN A 7 -2.11 -7.29 -21.30
C GLN A 7 -2.23 -5.84 -21.76
N ALA A 8 -3.23 -5.09 -21.27
CA ALA A 8 -3.33 -3.66 -21.53
C ALA A 8 -2.15 -2.89 -20.90
N LEU A 9 -1.77 -3.26 -19.67
CA LEU A 9 -0.61 -2.74 -18.93
C LEU A 9 0.75 -3.01 -19.62
N ARG A 10 0.83 -3.92 -20.59
CA ARG A 10 2.07 -4.24 -21.34
C ARG A 10 2.16 -3.54 -22.71
N SER A 11 1.04 -3.05 -23.24
CA SER A 11 0.97 -2.47 -24.58
C SER A 11 0.99 -0.95 -24.60
N GLU A 12 0.69 -0.28 -23.49
CA GLU A 12 0.63 1.18 -23.40
C GLU A 12 1.45 1.71 -22.22
N GLY A 13 2.48 2.52 -22.51
CA GLY A 13 3.03 3.49 -21.57
C GLY A 13 3.62 3.00 -20.24
N LEU A 14 4.06 3.96 -19.44
CA LEU A 14 4.37 3.75 -18.02
C LEU A 14 3.06 3.68 -17.24
N LEU A 15 3.02 2.86 -16.17
CA LEU A 15 1.85 2.78 -15.29
C LEU A 15 1.61 4.12 -14.59
N THR A 16 0.36 4.54 -14.55
CA THR A 16 -0.08 5.76 -13.86
C THR A 16 -0.35 5.49 -12.38
N LEU A 17 -0.42 6.55 -11.56
CA LEU A 17 -0.89 6.44 -10.18
C LEU A 17 -2.29 5.81 -10.11
N GLY A 18 -3.18 6.17 -11.03
CA GLY A 18 -4.52 5.56 -11.15
C GLY A 18 -4.47 4.04 -11.33
N ASP A 19 -3.53 3.54 -12.14
CA ASP A 19 -3.31 2.10 -12.31
C ASP A 19 -2.89 1.42 -11.00
N TRP A 20 -1.98 2.05 -10.25
CA TRP A 20 -1.51 1.53 -8.97
C TRP A 20 -2.62 1.49 -7.91
N LEU A 21 -3.45 2.55 -7.82
CA LEU A 21 -4.58 2.60 -6.89
C LEU A 21 -5.59 1.48 -7.17
N VAL A 22 -5.94 1.26 -8.44
CA VAL A 22 -6.87 0.19 -8.83
C VAL A 22 -6.25 -1.18 -8.55
N LEU A 23 -4.97 -1.39 -8.90
CA LEU A 23 -4.30 -2.67 -8.69
C LEU A 23 -4.20 -3.03 -7.20
N GLU A 24 -3.79 -2.08 -6.36
CA GLU A 24 -3.70 -2.29 -4.92
C GLU A 24 -5.08 -2.43 -4.28
N GLY A 25 -6.07 -1.66 -4.75
CA GLY A 25 -7.46 -1.77 -4.29
C GLY A 25 -8.09 -3.13 -4.60
N LEU A 26 -7.89 -3.66 -5.81
CA LEU A 26 -8.34 -5.01 -6.20
C LEU A 26 -7.63 -6.09 -5.39
N SER A 27 -6.33 -5.90 -5.12
CA SER A 27 -5.56 -6.80 -4.26
C SER A 27 -6.08 -6.80 -2.82
N ALA A 28 -6.40 -5.63 -2.29
CA ALA A 28 -6.99 -5.48 -0.97
C ALA A 28 -8.39 -6.12 -0.87
N ALA A 29 -9.25 -5.90 -1.87
CA ALA A 29 -10.57 -6.54 -1.95
C ALA A 29 -10.46 -8.08 -2.06
N PHE A 30 -9.43 -8.59 -2.74
CA PHE A 30 -9.16 -10.03 -2.79
C PHE A 30 -8.77 -10.60 -1.43
N VAL A 31 -7.89 -9.91 -0.69
CA VAL A 31 -7.52 -10.32 0.68
C VAL A 31 -8.74 -10.35 1.59
N GLU A 32 -9.63 -9.36 1.47
CA GLU A 32 -10.88 -9.33 2.24
C GLU A 32 -11.78 -10.52 1.90
N ALA A 33 -11.99 -10.78 0.60
CA ALA A 33 -12.78 -11.91 0.12
C ALA A 33 -12.21 -13.28 0.54
N ALA A 34 -10.91 -13.37 0.83
CA ALA A 34 -10.24 -14.58 1.31
C ALA A 34 -10.49 -14.89 2.80
N GLY A 35 -11.30 -14.09 3.49
CA GLY A 35 -11.76 -14.38 4.86
C GLY A 35 -11.20 -13.47 5.94
N ALA A 36 -10.59 -12.34 5.57
CA ALA A 36 -10.22 -11.28 6.50
C ALA A 36 -11.26 -10.16 6.41
N PRO A 37 -12.28 -10.06 7.29
CA PRO A 37 -13.14 -8.88 7.29
C PRO A 37 -12.30 -7.67 7.69
N LEU A 38 -12.14 -6.73 6.75
CA LEU A 38 -11.30 -5.56 6.91
C LEU A 38 -12.18 -4.30 6.83
N ASN A 39 -11.91 -3.33 7.71
CA ASN A 39 -12.53 -1.99 7.67
C ASN A 39 -11.59 -0.92 7.09
N THR A 40 -10.40 -1.33 6.65
CA THR A 40 -9.28 -0.52 6.15
C THR A 40 -8.48 -1.38 5.17
N ALA A 41 -7.60 -0.79 4.37
CA ALA A 41 -6.71 -1.58 3.52
C ALA A 41 -5.89 -2.57 4.38
N PRO A 42 -5.62 -3.79 3.90
CA PRO A 42 -4.83 -4.79 4.63
C PRO A 42 -3.49 -4.26 5.11
N TRP A 43 -2.90 -3.35 4.33
CA TRP A 43 -1.61 -2.71 4.58
C TRP A 43 -1.61 -1.75 5.78
N LEU A 44 -2.78 -1.29 6.22
CA LEU A 44 -2.95 -0.42 7.39
C LEU A 44 -3.36 -1.19 8.66
N VAL A 45 -3.49 -2.52 8.58
CA VAL A 45 -3.74 -3.35 9.75
C VAL A 45 -2.48 -3.42 10.59
N ALA A 46 -2.55 -2.90 11.81
CA ALA A 46 -1.43 -2.92 12.74
C ALA A 46 -1.00 -4.35 13.07
N PHE A 47 0.32 -4.59 13.09
CA PHE A 47 0.86 -5.86 13.56
C PHE A 47 0.55 -6.04 15.06
N ALA A 48 -0.25 -7.06 15.37
CA ALA A 48 -0.50 -7.50 16.74
C ALA A 48 0.66 -8.39 17.20
N LYS A 49 1.52 -7.85 18.06
CA LYS A 49 2.62 -8.60 18.65
C LYS A 49 2.05 -9.73 19.54
N PRO A 50 2.56 -10.97 19.42
CA PRO A 50 2.30 -12.02 20.40
C PRO A 50 2.76 -11.63 21.82
N ASP A 51 2.19 -12.26 22.85
CA ASP A 51 2.51 -11.99 24.25
C ASP A 51 4.00 -12.22 24.58
N ASP A 52 4.63 -13.18 23.90
CA ASP A 52 6.04 -13.54 24.08
C ASP A 52 6.98 -12.81 23.11
N TRP A 53 6.49 -11.84 22.33
CA TRP A 53 7.26 -11.19 21.27
C TRP A 53 8.58 -10.59 21.75
N ASP A 54 8.55 -9.81 22.84
CA ASP A 54 9.76 -9.16 23.36
C ASP A 54 10.74 -10.19 23.97
N GLN A 55 10.21 -11.29 24.55
CA GLN A 55 11.04 -12.40 25.02
C GLN A 55 11.72 -13.13 23.86
N ALA A 56 10.99 -13.35 22.77
CA ALA A 56 11.53 -13.97 21.56
C ALA A 56 12.65 -13.11 20.96
N LEU A 57 12.46 -11.80 20.86
CA LEU A 57 13.51 -10.88 20.40
C LEU A 57 14.74 -10.89 21.31
N ALA A 58 14.54 -10.91 22.63
CA ALA A 58 15.65 -11.01 23.60
C ALA A 58 16.42 -12.35 23.46
N HIS A 59 15.72 -13.45 23.22
CA HIS A 59 16.34 -14.75 22.99
C HIS A 59 17.22 -14.73 21.73
N VAL A 60 16.74 -14.12 20.64
CA VAL A 60 17.54 -13.96 19.42
C VAL A 60 18.78 -13.11 19.70
N ALA A 61 18.64 -11.98 20.39
CA ALA A 61 19.78 -11.14 20.76
C ALA A 61 20.84 -11.94 21.55
N GLN A 62 20.39 -12.71 22.55
CA GLN A 62 21.27 -13.56 23.35
C GLN A 62 21.99 -14.62 22.51
N PHE A 63 21.30 -15.26 21.57
CA PHE A 63 21.89 -16.26 20.68
C PHE A 63 23.05 -15.67 19.86
N TYR A 64 22.91 -14.43 19.40
CA TYR A 64 23.96 -13.70 18.68
C TYR A 64 24.96 -12.96 19.59
N GLN A 65 24.85 -13.10 20.92
CA GLN A 65 25.66 -12.40 21.91
C GLN A 65 25.59 -10.86 21.79
N LEU A 66 24.40 -10.35 21.48
CA LEU A 66 24.10 -8.93 21.32
C LEU A 66 23.34 -8.38 22.53
N ALA A 67 23.46 -7.07 22.77
CA ALA A 67 22.74 -6.38 23.85
C ALA A 67 21.25 -6.21 23.51
N SER A 68 20.94 -6.01 22.23
CA SER A 68 19.58 -5.88 21.72
C SER A 68 19.43 -6.62 20.39
N TYR A 69 18.19 -7.03 20.10
CA TYR A 69 17.84 -7.54 18.78
C TYR A 69 18.16 -6.52 17.69
N ASN A 70 17.98 -5.22 17.97
CA ASN A 70 18.25 -4.13 17.02
C ASN A 70 19.73 -3.97 16.66
N ASP A 71 20.65 -4.60 17.40
CA ASP A 71 22.08 -4.57 17.09
C ASP A 71 22.46 -5.63 16.03
N LEU A 72 21.53 -6.52 15.67
CA LEU A 72 21.77 -7.57 14.69
C LEU A 72 21.95 -6.99 13.30
N VAL A 73 23.13 -7.14 12.73
CA VAL A 73 23.42 -6.70 11.35
C VAL A 73 22.89 -7.72 10.35
N VAL A 74 22.06 -7.26 9.42
CA VAL A 74 21.46 -8.08 8.37
C VAL A 74 21.88 -7.60 6.99
N ASN A 75 21.83 -8.51 6.02
CA ASN A 75 22.03 -8.17 4.62
C ASN A 75 20.67 -7.80 3.99
N VAL A 76 20.54 -6.55 3.55
CA VAL A 76 19.38 -6.06 2.80
C VAL A 76 19.87 -5.72 1.40
N TYR A 77 19.60 -6.60 0.44
CA TYR A 77 19.97 -6.46 -0.97
C TYR A 77 21.45 -6.09 -1.21
N GLY A 78 22.37 -6.68 -0.43
CA GLY A 78 23.81 -6.43 -0.51
C GLY A 78 24.33 -5.35 0.46
N GLY A 79 23.46 -4.54 1.05
CA GLY A 79 23.81 -3.62 2.13
C GLY A 79 23.85 -4.31 3.49
N GLN A 80 24.80 -3.96 4.35
CA GLN A 80 24.83 -4.42 5.74
C GLN A 80 24.35 -3.31 6.66
N VAL A 81 23.22 -3.53 7.32
CA VAL A 81 22.60 -2.56 8.23
C VAL A 81 22.07 -3.24 9.49
N PRO A 82 22.04 -2.55 10.64
CA PRO A 82 21.35 -3.05 11.82
C PRO A 82 19.87 -3.31 11.53
N ILE A 83 19.32 -4.38 12.07
CA ILE A 83 17.93 -4.76 11.85
C ILE A 83 16.98 -3.69 12.41
N GLY A 84 16.04 -3.26 11.58
CA GLY A 84 15.11 -2.21 11.96
C GLY A 84 15.73 -0.82 12.10
N SER A 85 16.91 -0.57 11.52
CA SER A 85 17.46 0.78 11.32
C SER A 85 16.55 1.66 10.45
N GLU A 86 15.78 1.04 9.55
CA GLU A 86 14.79 1.69 8.69
C GLU A 86 13.38 1.16 9.01
N ARG A 87 12.91 1.36 10.24
CA ARG A 87 11.52 1.00 10.60
C ARG A 87 10.56 2.00 9.94
N PRO A 88 9.65 1.54 9.07
CA PRO A 88 8.61 2.42 8.58
C PRO A 88 7.67 2.83 9.73
N PRO A 89 6.86 3.88 9.55
CA PRO A 89 5.82 4.26 10.49
C PRO A 89 4.91 3.07 10.82
N GLN A 90 4.37 3.04 12.04
CA GLN A 90 3.42 2.01 12.41
C GLN A 90 2.15 2.13 11.55
N ALA A 91 1.79 1.05 10.87
CA ALA A 91 0.52 0.94 10.16
C ALA A 91 -0.65 1.12 11.15
N ARG A 92 -1.54 2.06 10.83
CA ARG A 92 -2.78 2.31 11.55
C ARG A 92 -3.84 2.74 10.55
N PRO A 93 -5.13 2.40 10.75
CA PRO A 93 -6.21 2.95 9.94
C PRO A 93 -6.16 4.48 9.93
N LEU A 94 -6.38 5.08 8.76
CA LEU A 94 -6.61 6.51 8.66
C LEU A 94 -7.98 6.88 9.23
N ASP A 95 -8.08 8.05 9.85
CA ASP A 95 -9.39 8.59 10.23
C ASP A 95 -10.11 9.19 9.02
N VAL A 96 -11.36 9.64 9.22
CA VAL A 96 -12.20 10.14 8.14
C VAL A 96 -11.61 11.39 7.49
N GLU A 97 -11.03 12.30 8.28
CA GLU A 97 -10.45 13.54 7.80
C GLU A 97 -9.19 13.26 6.96
N ASP A 98 -8.33 12.37 7.44
CA ASP A 98 -7.13 11.90 6.73
C ASP A 98 -7.49 11.23 5.39
N VAL A 99 -8.55 10.42 5.37
CA VAL A 99 -9.03 9.76 4.14
C VAL A 99 -9.57 10.78 3.14
N GLU A 100 -10.42 11.71 3.56
CA GLU A 100 -10.98 12.75 2.69
C GLU A 100 -9.87 13.62 2.09
N TYR A 101 -8.94 14.09 2.94
CA TYR A 101 -7.79 14.87 2.52
C TYR A 101 -6.90 14.11 1.53
N ALA A 102 -6.55 12.86 1.84
CA ALA A 102 -5.72 12.04 0.97
C ALA A 102 -6.38 11.78 -0.38
N THR A 103 -7.70 11.54 -0.37
CA THR A 103 -8.50 11.30 -1.58
C THR A 103 -8.47 12.52 -2.49
N GLU A 104 -8.67 13.74 -1.96
CA GLU A 104 -8.60 14.98 -2.76
C GLU A 104 -7.22 15.22 -3.39
N ILE A 105 -6.14 14.98 -2.63
CA ILE A 105 -4.77 15.14 -3.15
C ILE A 105 -4.48 14.12 -4.25
N ILE A 106 -4.84 12.86 -4.04
CA ILE A 106 -4.55 11.76 -4.98
C ILE A 106 -5.32 11.91 -6.28
N LYS A 107 -6.58 12.36 -6.23
CA LYS A 107 -7.41 12.63 -7.43
C LYS A 107 -6.74 13.56 -8.43
N ALA A 108 -6.06 14.59 -7.94
CA ALA A 108 -5.41 15.57 -8.79
C ALA A 108 -4.18 15.02 -9.54
N ALA A 109 -3.74 13.80 -9.23
CA ALA A 109 -2.47 13.23 -9.67
C ALA A 109 -2.59 11.85 -10.34
N LEU A 110 -3.81 11.42 -10.71
CA LEU A 110 -4.04 10.06 -11.25
C LEU A 110 -3.16 9.72 -12.46
N ASP A 111 -2.85 10.68 -13.32
CA ASP A 111 -2.06 10.48 -14.55
C ASP A 111 -0.52 10.51 -14.32
N VAL A 112 -0.06 10.69 -13.08
CA VAL A 112 1.38 10.69 -12.76
C VAL A 112 1.99 9.33 -13.07
N THR A 113 3.13 9.31 -13.75
CA THR A 113 3.86 8.07 -14.13
C THR A 113 5.26 7.96 -13.53
N ASP A 114 5.74 9.01 -12.86
CA ASP A 114 7.05 9.00 -12.20
C ASP A 114 7.02 8.09 -10.95
N ALA A 115 7.91 7.11 -10.91
CA ALA A 115 7.89 6.07 -9.88
C ALA A 115 8.13 6.63 -8.47
N THR A 116 9.02 7.61 -8.33
CA THR A 116 9.30 8.25 -7.03
C THR A 116 8.10 9.04 -6.53
N THR A 117 7.43 9.74 -7.44
CA THR A 117 6.22 10.50 -7.12
C THR A 117 5.06 9.56 -6.78
N ILE A 118 4.85 8.48 -7.55
CA ILE A 118 3.87 7.43 -7.22
C ILE A 118 4.15 6.85 -5.84
N ALA A 119 5.41 6.55 -5.51
CA ALA A 119 5.78 6.04 -4.20
C ALA A 119 5.38 7.01 -3.08
N ALA A 120 5.51 8.34 -3.29
CA ALA A 120 5.07 9.33 -2.32
C ALA A 120 3.54 9.31 -2.12
N TYR A 121 2.77 9.17 -3.21
CA TYR A 121 1.30 9.03 -3.13
C TYR A 121 0.85 7.73 -2.44
N MET A 122 1.56 6.62 -2.68
CA MET A 122 1.20 5.32 -2.11
C MET A 122 1.64 5.17 -0.66
N TYR A 123 2.92 5.42 -0.37
CA TYR A 123 3.54 5.16 0.94
C TYR A 123 3.45 6.35 1.90
N GLY A 124 3.27 7.57 1.41
CA GLY A 124 3.26 8.77 2.24
C GLY A 124 4.66 9.30 2.61
N ASP A 125 4.68 10.52 3.12
CA ASP A 125 5.88 11.36 3.22
C ASP A 125 6.96 10.76 4.12
N ALA A 126 6.55 10.20 5.26
CA ALA A 126 7.49 9.66 6.24
C ALA A 126 8.35 8.52 5.68
N ILE A 127 7.82 7.72 4.75
CA ILE A 127 8.53 6.58 4.16
C ILE A 127 9.46 7.06 3.04
N VAL A 128 8.96 7.89 2.13
CA VAL A 128 9.77 8.38 1.01
C VAL A 128 10.90 9.32 1.48
N ALA A 129 10.70 10.04 2.58
CA ALA A 129 11.75 10.85 3.21
C ALA A 129 12.95 10.01 3.68
N MET A 130 12.74 8.77 4.15
CA MET A 130 13.83 7.86 4.54
C MET A 130 14.73 7.51 3.35
N GLN A 131 14.19 7.59 2.14
CA GLN A 131 14.88 7.29 0.88
C GLN A 131 15.39 8.55 0.16
N GLY A 132 15.22 9.73 0.76
CA GLY A 132 15.63 11.01 0.17
C GLY A 132 14.75 11.49 -0.98
N HIS A 133 13.50 11.02 -1.04
CA HIS A 133 12.53 11.36 -2.07
C HIS A 133 11.59 12.50 -1.64
N PRO A 134 11.04 13.29 -2.60
CA PRO A 134 10.17 14.41 -2.29
C PRO A 134 8.83 13.96 -1.68
N ALA A 135 8.34 14.79 -0.78
CA ALA A 135 7.05 14.66 -0.10
C ALA A 135 5.90 15.24 -0.94
N VAL A 136 4.69 14.72 -0.74
CA VAL A 136 3.44 15.19 -1.39
C VAL A 136 2.37 15.59 -0.37
N GLY A 137 2.68 15.56 0.92
CA GLY A 137 1.80 15.97 2.01
C GLY A 137 0.94 14.85 2.57
N LEU A 138 1.21 13.59 2.26
CA LEU A 138 0.32 12.48 2.62
C LEU A 138 0.75 11.70 3.86
N PRO A 139 -0.20 11.25 4.70
CA PRO A 139 0.10 10.38 5.82
C PRO A 139 0.62 9.01 5.32
N PRO A 140 1.30 8.24 6.19
CA PRO A 140 1.79 6.91 5.83
C PRO A 140 0.68 6.03 5.26
N TYR A 141 0.99 5.35 4.16
CA TYR A 141 0.12 4.36 3.49
C TYR A 141 -1.19 4.92 2.90
N ALA A 142 -1.28 6.24 2.68
CA ALA A 142 -2.50 6.88 2.19
C ALA A 142 -3.06 6.30 0.89
N GLY A 143 -2.21 6.09 -0.13
CA GLY A 143 -2.69 5.56 -1.41
C GLY A 143 -3.23 4.13 -1.32
N PHE A 144 -2.76 3.32 -0.38
CA PHE A 144 -3.32 1.99 -0.15
C PHE A 144 -4.75 2.05 0.41
N GLU A 145 -5.00 2.95 1.36
CA GLU A 145 -6.34 3.17 1.93
C GLU A 145 -7.29 3.75 0.89
N VAL A 146 -6.85 4.75 0.12
CA VAL A 146 -7.65 5.36 -0.95
C VAL A 146 -7.94 4.35 -2.05
N GLY A 147 -6.95 3.59 -2.52
CA GLY A 147 -7.15 2.54 -3.53
C GLY A 147 -8.13 1.47 -3.09
N TYR A 148 -8.02 1.01 -1.83
CA TYR A 148 -8.99 0.07 -1.25
C TYR A 148 -10.41 0.63 -1.26
N ARG A 149 -10.62 1.85 -0.75
CA ARG A 149 -11.95 2.49 -0.71
C ARG A 149 -12.54 2.73 -2.10
N LEU A 150 -11.70 3.12 -3.05
CA LEU A 150 -12.07 3.33 -4.44
C LEU A 150 -12.63 2.06 -5.08
N VAL A 151 -11.90 0.95 -4.96
CA VAL A 151 -12.35 -0.35 -5.53
C VAL A 151 -13.57 -0.88 -4.78
N GLN A 152 -13.64 -0.69 -3.47
CA GLN A 152 -14.83 -1.03 -2.68
C GLN A 152 -16.06 -0.23 -3.11
N ALA A 153 -15.91 1.06 -3.41
CA ALA A 153 -16.98 1.88 -3.96
C ALA A 153 -17.40 1.38 -5.35
N TYR A 154 -16.43 1.03 -6.21
CA TYR A 154 -16.69 0.49 -7.54
C TYR A 154 -17.52 -0.81 -7.49
N LEU A 155 -17.10 -1.77 -6.67
CA LEU A 155 -17.80 -3.06 -6.54
C LEU A 155 -19.23 -2.88 -6.01
N ARG A 156 -19.45 -1.92 -5.11
CA ARG A 156 -20.80 -1.60 -4.61
C ARG A 156 -21.68 -0.90 -5.64
N GLN A 157 -21.12 0.01 -6.45
CA GLN A 157 -21.89 0.81 -7.42
C GLN A 157 -22.21 0.04 -8.71
N SER A 158 -21.26 -0.79 -9.17
CA SER A 158 -21.39 -1.54 -10.41
C SER A 158 -22.12 -2.88 -10.26
N GLU A 159 -22.33 -3.35 -9.01
CA GLU A 159 -22.82 -4.70 -8.68
C GLU A 159 -22.00 -5.84 -9.30
N GLN A 160 -20.78 -5.55 -9.78
CA GLN A 160 -19.90 -6.55 -10.38
C GLN A 160 -19.23 -7.42 -9.33
N ARG A 161 -18.91 -8.66 -9.72
CA ARG A 161 -18.09 -9.55 -8.91
C ARG A 161 -16.64 -9.12 -8.99
N LEU A 162 -15.89 -9.34 -7.91
CA LEU A 162 -14.45 -9.07 -7.89
C LEU A 162 -13.69 -9.73 -9.05
N SER A 163 -14.06 -10.97 -9.44
CA SER A 163 -13.45 -11.66 -10.57
C SER A 163 -13.69 -10.98 -11.93
N GLU A 164 -14.78 -10.22 -12.07
CA GLU A 164 -15.07 -9.42 -13.27
C GLU A 164 -14.27 -8.12 -13.25
N ALA A 165 -14.13 -7.49 -12.09
CA ALA A 165 -13.32 -6.28 -11.94
C ALA A 165 -11.84 -6.50 -12.32
N PHE A 166 -11.27 -7.68 -12.02
CA PHE A 166 -9.87 -8.02 -12.37
C PHE A 166 -9.54 -8.04 -13.87
N VAL A 167 -10.55 -8.12 -14.74
CA VAL A 167 -10.34 -8.10 -16.20
C VAL A 167 -10.65 -6.75 -16.84
N MET A 168 -11.17 -5.79 -16.07
CA MET A 168 -11.43 -4.41 -16.51
C MET A 168 -10.13 -3.60 -16.56
N SER A 169 -10.08 -2.57 -17.39
CA SER A 169 -8.99 -1.58 -17.33
C SER A 169 -9.14 -0.67 -16.11
N SER A 170 -8.02 -0.15 -15.61
CA SER A 170 -8.04 0.83 -14.51
C SER A 170 -8.88 2.05 -14.86
N ARG A 171 -8.80 2.51 -16.13
CA ARG A 171 -9.60 3.62 -16.65
C ARG A 171 -11.10 3.36 -16.53
N GLU A 172 -11.58 2.20 -16.96
CA GLU A 172 -13.01 1.86 -16.87
C GLU A 172 -13.50 1.77 -15.42
N ILE A 173 -12.65 1.31 -14.50
CA ILE A 173 -12.96 1.30 -13.08
C ILE A 173 -13.05 2.73 -12.55
N LEU A 174 -12.03 3.56 -12.82
CA LEU A 174 -11.94 4.95 -12.37
C LEU A 174 -13.05 5.84 -12.92
N GLU A 175 -13.50 5.64 -14.17
CA GLU A 175 -14.62 6.41 -14.76
C GLU A 175 -15.98 6.08 -14.12
N GLN A 176 -16.11 4.92 -13.48
CA GLN A 176 -17.35 4.44 -12.83
C GLN A 176 -17.42 4.77 -11.34
N VAL A 177 -16.35 5.26 -10.75
CA VAL A 177 -16.36 5.78 -9.39
C VAL A 177 -16.05 7.26 -9.44
N VAL A 178 -16.93 8.07 -8.85
CA VAL A 178 -16.52 9.43 -8.48
C VAL A 178 -15.48 9.25 -7.39
N VAL A 179 -14.20 9.35 -7.78
CA VAL A 179 -13.12 9.48 -6.80
C VAL A 179 -13.43 10.74 -6.02
#